data_AF-A0A0S8K968-F1
#
_entry.id   AF-A0A0S8K968-F1
#
_cell.length_a   1.000
_cell.length_b   1.000
_cell.length_c   1.000
_cell.angle_alpha   90.00
_cell.angle_beta   90.00
_cell.angle_gamma   90.00
#
_symmetry.space_group_name_H-M   'P 1'
#
loop_
_entity.id
_entity.type
_entity.pdbx_description
1 polymer ?
#
loop_
_entity_poly.entity_id
_entity_poly.type
_entity_poly.pdbx_seq_one_letter_code
_entity_poly.pdbx_strand_id
1 'polypeptide(L)'
;MGILFLALVFIVFIYSFVHRLWLTPASEKPMPVERKVVRVEVLNGCGIAGLAKKITDFLRIKGFDVVNVGNAESFEFPETIVVDRVGDMASAWSVARAIGVNNVIQQRDTDLLLEVTIILGKDYGDLEPLREILGGD
;
A
#
# COMPACT_ATOMS: atom_id res chain seq x y z
N MET A 1 16.08 -68.42 1.46
CA MET A 1 16.41 -67.27 0.61
C MET A 1 15.24 -66.31 0.40
N GLY A 2 14.04 -66.77 -0.02
CA GLY A 2 12.90 -65.86 -0.30
C GLY A 2 12.38 -65.04 0.89
N ILE A 3 12.33 -65.62 2.09
CA ILE A 3 11.84 -64.92 3.30
C ILE A 3 12.79 -63.78 3.71
N LEU A 4 14.11 -63.99 3.59
CA LEU A 4 15.12 -62.98 3.92
C LEU A 4 15.07 -61.79 2.96
N PHE A 5 14.81 -62.08 1.68
CA PHE A 5 14.62 -61.05 0.65
C PHE A 5 13.36 -60.21 0.90
N LEU A 6 12.25 -60.85 1.28
CA LEU A 6 11.00 -60.16 1.59
C LEU A 6 11.14 -59.24 2.82
N ALA A 7 11.84 -59.70 3.85
CA ALA A 7 12.09 -58.90 5.05
C ALA A 7 12.93 -57.65 4.75
N LEU A 8 13.96 -57.77 3.89
CA LEU A 8 14.79 -56.64 3.48
C LEU A 8 13.98 -55.57 2.74
N VAL A 9 13.11 -55.98 1.81
CA VAL A 9 12.25 -55.05 1.08
C VAL A 9 11.32 -54.30 2.03
N PHE A 10 10.73 -55.01 2.99
CA PHE A 10 9.82 -54.40 3.98
C PHE A 10 10.53 -53.36 4.86
N ILE A 11 11.79 -53.62 5.26
CA ILE A 11 12.61 -52.67 6.02
C ILE A 11 12.90 -51.41 5.21
N VAL A 12 13.19 -51.53 3.91
CA VAL A 12 13.42 -50.38 3.02
C VAL A 12 12.14 -49.54 2.88
N PHE A 13 10.98 -50.18 2.76
CA PHE A 13 9.69 -49.48 2.74
C PHE A 13 9.39 -48.76 4.06
N ILE A 14 9.59 -49.42 5.21
CA ILE A 14 9.41 -48.80 6.52
C ILE A 14 10.39 -47.64 6.70
N TYR A 15 11.65 -47.82 6.33
CA TYR A 15 12.66 -46.76 6.39
C TYR A 15 12.27 -45.56 5.53
N SER A 16 11.83 -45.79 4.29
CA SER A 16 11.34 -44.74 3.39
C SER A 16 10.08 -44.04 3.95
N PHE A 17 9.17 -44.81 4.54
CA PHE A 17 7.94 -44.29 5.14
C PHE A 17 8.22 -43.45 6.39
N VAL A 18 9.05 -43.94 7.31
CA VAL A 18 9.48 -43.21 8.50
C VAL A 18 10.28 -41.97 8.13
N HIS A 19 11.17 -42.06 7.14
CA HIS A 19 11.90 -40.91 6.60
C HIS A 19 10.92 -39.86 6.04
N ARG A 20 9.84 -40.28 5.39
CA ARG A 20 8.79 -39.36 4.92
C ARG A 20 8.00 -38.72 6.06
N LEU A 21 7.79 -39.44 7.16
CA LEU A 21 7.07 -38.92 8.33
C LEU A 21 7.93 -38.03 9.24
N TRP A 22 9.25 -38.20 9.26
CA TRP A 22 10.15 -37.50 10.21
C TRP A 22 11.03 -36.43 9.57
N LEU A 23 11.24 -36.43 8.25
CA LEU A 23 12.18 -35.51 7.57
C LEU A 23 11.54 -34.59 6.53
N THR A 24 10.21 -34.52 6.45
CA THR A 24 9.56 -33.37 5.82
C THR A 24 9.42 -32.28 6.88
N PRO A 25 10.30 -31.24 6.92
CA PRO A 25 9.94 -30.04 7.64
C PRO A 25 8.56 -29.62 7.12
N ALA A 26 7.66 -29.24 8.02
CA ALA A 26 6.39 -28.66 7.63
C ALA A 26 6.71 -27.57 6.60
N SER A 27 6.30 -27.78 5.35
CA SER A 27 6.44 -26.78 4.31
C SER A 27 5.70 -25.57 4.85
N GLU A 28 6.44 -24.59 5.39
CA GLU A 28 5.91 -23.26 5.68
C GLU A 28 5.40 -22.76 4.34
N LYS A 29 4.11 -22.95 4.07
CA LYS A 29 3.44 -22.16 3.04
C LYS A 29 3.74 -20.73 3.44
N PRO A 30 4.42 -19.92 2.60
CA PRO A 30 4.64 -18.54 2.95
C PRO A 30 3.29 -17.95 3.32
N MET A 31 3.15 -17.49 4.57
CA MET A 31 1.96 -16.78 4.98
C MET A 31 1.77 -15.65 3.97
N PRO A 32 0.54 -15.42 3.46
CA PRO A 32 0.30 -14.25 2.64
C PRO A 32 0.81 -13.05 3.42
N VAL A 33 1.88 -12.42 2.92
CA VAL A 33 2.32 -11.14 3.45
C VAL A 33 1.18 -10.21 3.13
N GLU A 34 0.33 -9.94 4.12
CA GLU A 34 -0.77 -9.00 3.99
C GLU A 34 -0.12 -7.65 3.72
N ARG A 35 -0.06 -7.25 2.44
CA ARG A 35 0.50 -5.95 2.06
C ARG A 35 -0.41 -4.92 2.70
N LYS A 36 0.05 -4.26 3.76
CA LYS A 36 -0.65 -3.14 4.36
C LYS A 36 -0.86 -2.08 3.29
N VAL A 37 -2.08 -1.94 2.82
CA VAL A 37 -2.47 -0.89 1.86
C VAL A 37 -2.56 0.42 2.65
N VAL A 38 -1.89 1.46 2.16
CA VAL A 38 -1.94 2.78 2.80
C VAL A 38 -3.30 3.40 2.49
N ARG A 39 -4.07 3.72 3.52
CA ARG A 39 -5.36 4.40 3.39
C ARG A 39 -5.16 5.89 3.38
N VAL A 40 -5.78 6.52 2.40
CA VAL A 40 -5.56 7.92 2.07
C VAL A 40 -6.89 8.66 2.04
N GLU A 41 -6.91 9.88 2.53
CA GLU A 41 -7.96 10.85 2.18
C GLU A 41 -7.41 11.96 1.28
N VAL A 42 -8.27 12.46 0.39
CA VAL A 42 -7.92 13.55 -0.53
C VAL A 42 -8.87 14.72 -0.31
N LEU A 43 -8.33 15.85 0.12
CA LEU A 43 -9.04 17.07 0.43
C LEU A 43 -8.71 18.16 -0.60
N ASN A 44 -9.74 18.76 -1.19
CA ASN A 44 -9.60 19.92 -2.06
C ASN A 44 -9.36 21.19 -1.23
N GLY A 45 -8.13 21.69 -1.22
CA GLY A 45 -7.72 22.92 -0.54
C GLY A 45 -7.47 24.10 -1.49
N CYS A 46 -7.78 23.99 -2.78
CA CYS A 46 -7.54 25.04 -3.78
C CYS A 46 -8.80 25.52 -4.51
N GLY A 47 -9.95 24.91 -4.25
CA GLY A 47 -11.25 25.34 -4.77
C GLY A 47 -11.56 24.88 -6.20
N ILE A 48 -10.69 24.06 -6.82
CA ILE A 48 -10.91 23.55 -8.18
C ILE A 48 -11.86 22.34 -8.15
N ALA A 49 -13.03 22.49 -8.79
CA ALA A 49 -14.03 21.45 -8.85
C ALA A 49 -13.50 20.17 -9.54
N GLY A 50 -13.74 19.01 -8.93
CA GLY A 50 -13.37 17.71 -9.49
C GLY A 50 -11.89 17.33 -9.37
N LEU A 51 -11.02 18.22 -8.87
CA LEU A 51 -9.58 17.96 -8.75
C LEU A 51 -9.27 16.79 -7.80
N ALA A 52 -9.86 16.79 -6.60
CA ALA A 52 -9.67 15.72 -5.61
C ALA A 52 -10.11 14.35 -6.15
N LYS A 53 -11.14 14.31 -6.99
CA LYS A 53 -11.59 13.08 -7.65
C LYS A 53 -10.55 12.58 -8.67
N LYS A 54 -9.96 13.46 -9.49
CA LYS A 54 -8.91 13.08 -10.45
C LYS A 54 -7.69 12.47 -9.74
N ILE A 55 -7.26 13.09 -8.64
CA ILE A 55 -6.16 12.58 -7.81
C ILE A 55 -6.54 11.24 -7.16
N THR A 56 -7.77 11.10 -6.69
CA THR A 56 -8.30 9.83 -6.16
C THR A 56 -8.21 8.69 -7.17
N ASP A 57 -8.67 8.93 -8.39
CA ASP A 57 -8.67 7.93 -9.45
C ASP A 57 -7.23 7.49 -9.78
N PHE A 58 -6.28 8.43 -9.82
CA PHE A 58 -4.86 8.13 -10.00
C PHE A 58 -4.26 7.31 -8.84
N LEU A 59 -4.50 7.70 -7.59
CA LEU A 59 -3.95 7.02 -6.42
C LEU A 59 -4.43 5.57 -6.30
N ARG A 60 -5.70 5.31 -6.64
CA ARG A 60 -6.24 3.94 -6.67
C ARG A 60 -5.54 3.06 -7.70
N ILE A 61 -5.20 3.60 -8.88
CA ILE A 61 -4.40 2.89 -9.89
C ILE A 61 -2.99 2.59 -9.38
N LYS A 62 -2.41 3.46 -8.56
CA LYS A 62 -1.10 3.24 -7.91
C LYS A 62 -1.15 2.28 -6.72
N GLY A 63 -2.32 1.76 -6.35
CA GLY A 63 -2.48 0.76 -5.29
C GLY A 63 -2.66 1.34 -3.90
N PHE A 64 -3.01 2.63 -3.78
CA PHE A 64 -3.44 3.23 -2.51
C PHE A 64 -4.94 3.05 -2.32
N ASP A 65 -5.37 2.89 -1.06
CA ASP A 65 -6.79 2.80 -0.72
C ASP A 65 -7.33 4.19 -0.36
N VAL A 66 -7.98 4.86 -1.31
CA VAL A 66 -8.59 6.17 -1.04
C VAL A 66 -9.95 5.97 -0.37
N VAL A 67 -9.97 6.17 0.95
CA VAL A 67 -11.13 5.94 1.82
C VAL A 67 -12.05 7.15 1.95
N ASN A 68 -11.54 8.36 1.71
CA ASN A 68 -12.32 9.59 1.79
C ASN A 68 -11.89 10.62 0.74
N VAL A 69 -12.86 11.37 0.22
CA VAL A 69 -12.66 12.47 -0.74
C VAL A 69 -13.56 13.62 -0.35
N GLY A 70 -13.00 14.82 -0.18
CA GLY A 70 -13.76 15.96 0.31
C GLY A 70 -13.12 17.31 0.02
N ASN A 71 -13.62 18.32 0.72
CA ASN A 71 -13.02 19.66 0.74
C ASN A 71 -12.22 19.82 2.04
N ALA A 72 -11.13 20.59 1.98
CA ALA A 72 -10.45 21.04 3.18
C ALA A 72 -11.26 22.14 3.89
N GLU A 73 -10.83 22.53 5.09
CA GLU A 73 -11.46 23.62 5.87
C GLU A 73 -11.34 25.00 5.20
N SER A 74 -10.41 25.13 4.26
CA SER A 74 -10.14 26.36 3.49
C SER A 74 -9.75 26.01 2.06
N PHE A 75 -9.94 26.95 1.13
CA PHE A 75 -9.49 26.84 -0.27
C PHE A 75 -8.24 27.69 -0.58
N GLU A 76 -7.60 28.22 0.47
CA GLU A 76 -6.46 29.12 0.37
C GLU A 76 -5.11 28.43 0.58
N PHE A 77 -5.04 27.11 0.45
CA PHE A 77 -3.76 26.39 0.59
C PHE A 77 -2.85 26.73 -0.60
N PRO A 78 -1.69 27.39 -0.37
CA PRO A 78 -0.81 27.80 -1.46
C PRO A 78 -0.12 26.60 -2.12
N GLU A 79 0.22 25.59 -1.33
CA GLU A 79 0.94 24.38 -1.74
C GLU A 79 0.20 23.12 -1.32
N THR A 80 0.44 22.02 -2.03
CA THR A 80 -0.10 20.71 -1.73
C THR A 80 0.67 20.10 -0.58
N ILE A 81 -0.03 19.62 0.45
CA ILE A 81 0.56 19.07 1.67
C ILE A 81 0.15 17.61 1.83
N VAL A 82 1.13 16.75 2.13
CA VAL A 82 0.87 15.37 2.54
C VAL A 82 1.11 15.24 4.04
N VAL A 83 0.11 14.76 4.76
CA VAL A 83 0.10 14.70 6.23
C VAL A 83 0.09 13.25 6.69
N ASP A 84 1.11 12.85 7.44
CA ASP A 84 1.11 11.59 8.20
C ASP A 84 0.23 11.70 9.45
N ARG A 85 -0.79 10.84 9.54
CA ARG A 85 -1.76 10.81 10.64
C ARG A 85 -1.45 9.78 11.73
N VAL A 86 -0.55 8.84 11.48
CA VAL A 86 -0.31 7.70 12.41
C VAL A 86 1.14 7.61 12.90
N GLY A 87 2.02 8.50 12.45
CA GLY A 87 3.44 8.46 12.77
C GLY A 87 4.26 7.55 11.85
N ASP A 88 3.68 7.17 10.70
CA ASP A 88 4.34 6.40 9.65
C ASP A 88 4.71 7.31 8.47
N MET A 89 5.80 8.05 8.66
CA MET A 89 6.35 8.92 7.62
C MET A 89 6.68 8.18 6.32
N ALA A 90 6.97 6.87 6.37
CA ALA A 90 7.26 6.10 5.16
C ALA A 90 6.03 6.00 4.25
N SER A 91 4.85 5.77 4.83
CA SER A 91 3.58 5.79 4.12
C SER A 91 3.28 7.16 3.51
N ALA A 92 3.46 8.24 4.27
CA ALA A 92 3.27 9.60 3.76
C ALA A 92 4.23 9.94 2.61
N TRP A 93 5.51 9.60 2.72
CA TRP A 93 6.48 9.79 1.63
C TRP A 93 6.18 8.93 0.41
N SER A 94 5.64 7.72 0.59
CA SER A 94 5.19 6.88 -0.54
C SER A 94 4.08 7.57 -1.33
N VAL A 95 3.11 8.17 -0.63
CA VAL A 95 2.01 8.94 -1.25
C VAL A 95 2.54 10.21 -1.92
N ALA A 96 3.39 10.97 -1.23
CA ALA A 96 3.95 12.23 -1.74
C ALA A 96 4.75 12.02 -3.03
N ARG A 97 5.59 10.98 -3.07
CA ARG A 97 6.34 10.61 -4.28
C ARG A 97 5.43 10.20 -5.43
N ALA A 98 4.29 9.55 -5.15
CA ALA A 98 3.38 9.14 -6.20
C ALA A 98 2.71 10.34 -6.92
N ILE A 99 2.61 11.50 -6.25
CA ILE A 99 1.99 12.71 -6.80
C ILE A 99 3.00 13.83 -7.11
N GLY A 100 4.30 13.60 -6.90
CA GLY A 100 5.37 14.58 -7.16
C GLY A 100 5.51 15.69 -6.11
N VAL A 101 5.09 15.46 -4.86
CA VAL A 101 5.11 16.47 -3.78
C VAL A 101 6.26 16.21 -2.81
N ASN A 102 6.91 17.29 -2.35
CA ASN A 102 7.96 17.24 -1.33
C ASN A 102 7.52 17.81 0.03
N ASN A 103 6.38 18.49 0.09
CA ASN A 103 5.83 19.06 1.32
C ASN A 103 5.09 17.98 2.11
N VAL A 104 5.82 17.32 3.01
CA VAL A 104 5.32 16.25 3.88
C VAL A 104 5.49 16.65 5.33
N ILE A 105 4.40 16.60 6.10
CA ILE A 105 4.37 16.90 7.53
C ILE A 105 3.79 15.73 8.32
N GLN A 106 4.03 15.71 9.64
CA GLN A 106 3.40 14.77 10.55
C GLN A 106 2.44 15.52 11.48
N GLN A 107 1.17 15.12 11.48
CA GLN A 107 0.16 15.60 12.43
C GLN A 107 -0.74 14.44 12.81
N ARG A 108 -0.43 13.80 13.93
CA ARG A 108 -1.09 12.58 14.36
C ARG A 108 -2.54 12.82 14.75
N ASP A 109 -3.41 12.01 14.19
CA ASP A 109 -4.83 11.94 14.51
C ASP A 109 -5.32 10.54 14.15
N THR A 110 -5.29 9.65 15.14
CA THR A 110 -5.65 8.23 14.96
C THR A 110 -7.15 8.01 14.86
N ASP A 111 -7.96 9.00 15.22
CA ASP A 111 -9.42 8.91 15.20
C ASP A 111 -9.97 8.95 13.76
N LEU A 112 -9.17 9.45 12.80
CA LEU A 112 -9.51 9.48 11.38
C LEU A 112 -9.49 8.10 10.70
N LEU A 113 -8.94 7.07 11.37
CA LEU A 113 -8.86 5.70 10.85
C LEU A 113 -8.21 5.59 9.46
N LEU A 114 -7.24 6.45 9.15
CA LEU A 114 -6.45 6.48 7.92
C LEU A 114 -5.00 6.82 8.21
N GLU A 115 -4.09 6.49 7.29
CA GLU A 115 -2.66 6.75 7.48
C GLU A 115 -2.24 8.13 6.96
N VAL A 116 -2.81 8.60 5.84
CA VAL A 116 -2.32 9.80 5.14
C VAL A 116 -3.46 10.70 4.67
N THR A 117 -3.35 12.00 4.93
CA THR A 117 -4.21 13.03 4.33
C THR A 117 -3.43 13.77 3.24
N ILE A 118 -4.04 13.98 2.07
CA ILE A 118 -3.53 14.90 1.04
C ILE A 118 -4.43 16.13 1.03
N ILE A 119 -3.85 17.32 1.20
CA ILE A 119 -4.54 18.60 1.02
C ILE A 119 -4.00 19.24 -0.25
N LEU A 120 -4.84 19.35 -1.29
CA LEU A 120 -4.44 19.90 -2.59
C LEU A 120 -4.35 21.42 -2.54
N GLY A 121 -3.20 21.98 -2.93
CA GLY A 121 -2.94 23.41 -2.97
C GLY A 121 -3.07 24.02 -4.35
N LYS A 122 -2.79 25.32 -4.44
CA LYS A 122 -2.82 26.10 -5.68
C LYS A 122 -1.70 25.73 -6.66
N ASP A 123 -0.69 24.99 -6.20
CA ASP A 123 0.37 24.34 -6.97
C ASP A 123 -0.08 23.05 -7.71
N TYR A 124 -1.38 22.75 -7.75
CA TYR A 124 -1.90 21.52 -8.36
C TYR A 124 -1.45 21.28 -9.82
N GLY A 125 -1.12 22.34 -10.56
CA GLY A 125 -0.60 22.25 -11.93
C GLY A 125 0.76 21.55 -12.02
N ASP A 126 1.52 21.51 -10.93
CA ASP A 126 2.84 20.90 -10.86
C ASP A 126 2.80 19.42 -10.45
N LEU A 127 1.64 18.92 -10.01
CA LEU A 127 1.47 17.52 -9.60
C LEU A 127 1.64 16.58 -10.80
N GLU A 128 2.44 15.53 -10.63
CA GLU A 128 2.72 14.54 -11.69
C GLU A 128 1.46 14.01 -12.40
N PRO A 129 0.37 13.61 -11.69
CA PRO A 129 -0.83 13.07 -12.32
C PRO A 129 -1.54 14.06 -13.24
N LEU A 130 -1.36 15.36 -13.01
CA LEU A 130 -2.07 16.42 -13.70
C LEU A 130 -1.23 17.03 -14.82
N ARG A 131 0.09 17.04 -14.70
CA ARG A 131 0.99 17.42 -15.78
C ARG A 131 0.82 16.54 -17.01
N GLU A 132 0.65 15.23 -16.82
CA GLU A 132 0.39 14.30 -17.92
C GLU A 132 -0.97 14.54 -18.61
N ILE A 133 -1.98 14.97 -17.86
CA ILE A 133 -3.35 15.19 -18.37
C ILE A 133 -3.49 16.58 -19.02
N LEU A 134 -2.80 17.60 -18.48
CA LEU A 134 -2.90 18.99 -18.91
C LEU A 134 -1.83 19.40 -19.94
N GLY A 135 -0.76 18.63 -20.09
CA GLY A 135 0.33 18.88 -21.05
C GLY A 135 0.19 18.13 -22.37
N GLY A 136 -0.96 17.50 -22.64
CA GLY A 136 -1.23 16.68 -23.82
C GLY A 136 -1.93 17.42 -24.97
N ASP A 137 -1.60 18.69 -25.20
CA ASP A 137 -2.06 19.50 -26.34
C ASP A 137 -1.06 19.46 -27.51
#